data_AF-A0A1J7HPB4-F1
#
_entry.id   AF-A0A1J7HPB4-F1
#
_cell.length_a   1.000
_cell.length_b   1.000
_cell.length_c   1.000
_cell.angle_alpha   90.00
_cell.angle_beta   90.00
_cell.angle_gamma   90.00
#
_symmetry.space_group_name_H-M   'P 1'
#
loop_
_entity.id
_entity.type
_entity.pdbx_description
1 polymer ?
#
loop_
_entity_poly.entity_id
_entity_poly.type
_entity_poly.pdbx_seq_one_letter_code
_entity_poly.pdbx_strand_id
1 'polypeptide(L)'
;MKESATAGGVENGGSKPLSSGGSGSSRHLLVKRVVKVTAFFVGITVLWMVLYKTASPFGFASISQHFIGVFANDADIMWFRDPFKEFYKDSDFQIACDFFNGNSYDLDNMPNGGLTYVKSNFRTIWFYRYWFASKDAYPKMHDQDVFNKIKKNNLIAGMKLKIRFLSTEYFGGFCQPSKDLNKVSTMHANCCVGLDNKIIDLKILLEDWRKYMAWPDKSKKQLKASWSVPLSCR
;
A
#
# COMPACT_ATOMS: atom_id res chain seq x y z
N MET A 1 -60.96 -32.53 46.93
CA MET A 1 -61.99 -32.29 47.95
C MET A 1 -62.11 -30.78 48.16
N LYS A 2 -63.30 -30.23 47.84
CA LYS A 2 -63.87 -28.89 48.13
C LYS A 2 -63.14 -27.64 47.56
N GLU A 3 -63.69 -26.91 46.57
CA GLU A 3 -64.80 -25.90 46.61
C GLU A 3 -64.47 -24.68 47.50
N SER A 4 -64.77 -23.40 47.20
CA SER A 4 -65.56 -22.72 46.17
C SER A 4 -65.25 -21.20 46.14
N ALA A 5 -65.77 -20.49 45.14
CA ALA A 5 -65.75 -19.04 44.86
C ALA A 5 -66.51 -18.18 45.91
N THR A 6 -66.32 -16.85 46.06
CA THR A 6 -67.04 -15.70 45.42
C THR A 6 -66.54 -14.39 46.09
N ALA A 7 -66.25 -13.23 45.47
CA ALA A 7 -67.00 -12.21 44.69
C ALA A 7 -67.28 -10.88 45.48
N GLY A 8 -67.19 -9.73 44.78
CA GLY A 8 -67.65 -8.36 45.16
C GLY A 8 -66.55 -7.41 45.71
N GLY A 9 -66.39 -6.12 45.39
CA GLY A 9 -67.01 -5.07 44.55
C GLY A 9 -66.32 -3.72 44.93
N VAL A 10 -65.80 -2.90 43.99
CA VAL A 10 -66.23 -1.49 43.62
C VAL A 10 -66.41 -0.56 44.85
N GLU A 11 -65.79 0.62 45.08
CA GLU A 11 -65.56 1.81 44.22
C GLU A 11 -64.68 2.89 44.92
N ASN A 12 -64.03 3.74 44.10
CA ASN A 12 -63.73 5.19 44.20
C ASN A 12 -63.10 5.90 45.42
N GLY A 13 -62.08 6.73 45.09
CA GLY A 13 -62.09 8.14 45.48
C GLY A 13 -60.77 8.75 45.97
N GLY A 14 -60.27 9.78 45.27
CA GLY A 14 -59.65 10.92 45.94
C GLY A 14 -58.13 11.10 45.79
N SER A 15 -57.76 12.00 44.89
CA SER A 15 -56.44 12.54 44.60
C SER A 15 -55.90 13.50 45.69
N LYS A 16 -54.57 13.52 45.86
CA LYS A 16 -53.76 14.74 46.09
C LYS A 16 -52.26 14.43 45.92
N PRO A 17 -51.53 15.13 45.02
CA PRO A 17 -50.07 15.09 44.95
C PRO A 17 -49.46 16.28 45.72
N LEU A 18 -48.22 16.13 46.22
CA LEU A 18 -47.07 17.04 46.00
C LEU A 18 -45.97 16.77 47.05
N SER A 19 -44.78 16.35 46.62
CA SER A 19 -43.60 17.21 46.68
C SER A 19 -42.35 16.49 46.14
N SER A 20 -41.83 17.11 45.09
CA SER A 20 -40.54 16.89 44.47
C SER A 20 -39.41 17.51 45.29
N GLY A 21 -38.24 16.87 45.32
CA GLY A 21 -37.02 17.49 45.81
C GLY A 21 -35.74 16.81 45.32
N GLY A 22 -35.08 17.40 44.32
CA GLY A 22 -33.61 17.46 44.25
C GLY A 22 -32.82 16.38 43.50
N SER A 23 -32.82 16.38 42.15
CA SER A 23 -31.73 15.71 41.37
C SER A 23 -31.37 16.39 40.04
N GLY A 24 -31.99 17.53 39.67
CA GLY A 24 -31.82 18.14 38.34
C GLY A 24 -30.57 19.01 38.15
N SER A 25 -30.09 19.68 39.20
CA SER A 25 -29.03 20.70 39.07
C SER A 25 -27.64 20.10 38.82
N SER A 26 -27.30 19.03 39.55
CA SER A 26 -25.97 18.40 39.46
C SER A 26 -25.75 17.69 38.11
N ARG A 27 -26.81 17.05 37.58
CA ARG A 27 -26.77 16.40 36.25
C ARG A 27 -26.58 17.42 35.12
N HIS A 28 -27.25 18.58 35.21
CA HIS A 28 -27.10 19.64 34.22
C HIS A 28 -25.70 20.28 34.24
N LEU A 29 -25.10 20.44 35.41
CA LEU A 29 -23.71 20.89 35.58
C LEU A 29 -22.70 19.87 35.03
N LEU A 30 -22.92 18.58 35.27
CA LEU A 30 -22.12 17.48 34.72
C LEU A 30 -22.19 17.44 33.20
N VAL A 31 -23.40 17.54 32.62
CA VAL A 31 -23.60 17.58 31.16
C VAL A 31 -22.90 18.78 30.55
N LYS A 32 -22.99 19.98 31.15
CA LYS A 32 -22.27 21.17 30.69
C LYS A 32 -20.74 21.01 30.74
N ARG A 33 -20.22 20.33 31.77
CA ARG A 33 -18.78 20.02 31.88
C ARG A 33 -18.34 19.03 30.82
N VAL A 34 -19.10 17.95 30.61
CA VAL A 34 -18.82 16.94 29.58
C VAL A 34 -18.84 17.59 28.18
N VAL A 35 -19.87 18.37 27.86
CA VAL A 35 -19.97 19.06 26.55
C VAL A 35 -18.79 20.00 26.31
N LYS A 36 -18.35 20.76 27.33
CA LYS A 36 -17.16 21.64 27.21
C LYS A 36 -15.88 20.84 26.98
N VAL A 37 -15.70 19.74 27.70
CA VAL A 37 -14.51 18.86 27.56
C VAL A 37 -14.49 18.22 26.17
N THR A 38 -15.63 17.69 25.71
CA THR A 38 -15.74 17.11 24.36
C THR A 38 -15.46 18.15 23.28
N ALA A 39 -16.01 19.37 23.40
CA ALA A 39 -15.74 20.45 22.45
C ALA A 39 -14.26 20.86 22.42
N PHE A 40 -13.58 20.85 23.56
CA PHE A 40 -12.14 21.12 23.65
C PHE A 40 -11.31 20.07 22.90
N PHE A 41 -11.61 18.78 23.08
CA PHE A 41 -10.91 17.71 22.36
C PHE A 41 -11.19 17.73 20.85
N VAL A 42 -12.44 18.01 20.44
CA VAL A 42 -12.76 18.22 19.02
C VAL A 42 -11.96 19.40 18.45
N GLY A 43 -11.90 20.52 19.18
CA GLY A 43 -11.08 21.67 18.79
C GLY A 43 -9.60 21.34 18.61
N ILE A 44 -9.02 20.55 19.52
CA ILE A 44 -7.65 20.06 19.40
C ILE A 44 -7.48 19.16 18.18
N THR A 45 -8.40 18.23 17.92
CA THR A 45 -8.30 17.34 16.76
C THR A 45 -8.37 18.11 15.43
N VAL A 46 -9.28 19.10 15.33
CA VAL A 46 -9.38 19.95 14.14
C VAL A 46 -8.14 20.82 13.99
N LEU A 47 -7.65 21.43 15.07
CA LEU A 47 -6.42 22.21 15.05
C LEU A 47 -5.22 21.35 14.66
N TRP A 48 -5.12 20.11 15.17
CA TRP A 48 -4.07 19.17 14.82
C TRP A 48 -4.15 18.75 13.34
N MET A 49 -5.36 18.52 12.80
CA MET A 49 -5.54 18.27 11.36
C MET A 49 -5.16 19.48 10.49
N VAL A 50 -5.48 20.69 10.93
CA VAL A 50 -5.11 21.94 10.24
C VAL A 50 -3.59 22.15 10.26
N LEU A 51 -2.97 22.00 11.44
CA LEU A 51 -1.52 22.12 11.60
C LEU A 51 -0.75 21.01 10.88
N TYR A 52 -1.29 19.78 10.85
CA TYR A 52 -0.72 18.68 10.08
C TYR A 52 -0.70 18.98 8.58
N LYS A 53 -1.75 19.64 8.07
CA LYS A 53 -1.80 20.10 6.67
C LYS A 53 -0.83 21.24 6.37
N THR A 54 -0.54 22.13 7.32
CA THR A 54 0.33 23.29 7.08
C THR A 54 1.81 23.00 7.37
N ALA A 55 2.12 22.05 8.25
CA ALA A 55 3.49 21.72 8.66
C ALA A 55 4.13 20.58 7.85
N SER A 56 3.37 19.92 6.97
CA SER A 56 3.93 18.91 6.05
C SER A 56 4.66 19.61 4.91
N PRO A 57 6.00 19.45 4.75
CA PRO A 57 6.74 20.01 3.62
C PRO A 57 6.44 19.28 2.30
N PHE A 58 5.61 18.25 2.35
CA PHE A 58 4.97 17.66 1.18
C PHE A 58 3.86 18.59 0.69
N GLY A 59 4.28 19.66 0.01
CA GLY A 59 3.36 20.51 -0.73
C GLY A 59 2.54 19.64 -1.70
N PHE A 60 1.24 19.52 -1.45
CA PHE A 60 0.32 19.09 -2.49
C PHE A 60 0.33 20.18 -3.54
N ALA A 61 1.10 19.95 -4.61
CA ALA A 61 1.07 20.77 -5.80
C ALA A 61 -0.39 20.90 -6.26
N SER A 62 -0.79 22.14 -6.51
CA SER A 62 -2.08 22.55 -7.04
C SER A 62 -2.57 21.57 -8.10
N ILE A 63 -3.73 20.95 -7.86
CA ILE A 63 -4.43 20.09 -8.82
C ILE A 63 -4.98 21.00 -9.93
N SER A 64 -4.11 21.43 -10.84
CA SER A 64 -4.51 21.58 -12.23
C SER A 64 -4.82 20.17 -12.76
N GLN A 65 -5.45 19.97 -13.90
CA GLN A 65 -5.98 18.67 -14.39
C GLN A 65 -4.90 17.59 -14.64
N HIS A 66 -4.26 17.11 -13.57
CA HIS A 66 -2.95 16.47 -13.52
C HIS A 66 -3.09 14.97 -13.28
N PHE A 67 -2.78 14.22 -14.33
CA PHE A 67 -2.16 12.91 -14.32
C PHE A 67 -2.03 12.19 -12.94
N ILE A 68 -3.03 11.39 -12.56
CA ILE A 68 -2.94 10.54 -11.36
C ILE A 68 -2.05 9.33 -11.71
N GLY A 69 -0.80 9.35 -11.26
CA GLY A 69 0.07 8.19 -11.24
C GLY A 69 -0.10 7.42 -9.93
N VAL A 70 -0.31 6.11 -10.00
CA VAL A 70 -0.34 5.22 -8.82
C VAL A 70 0.96 4.44 -8.80
N PHE A 71 1.66 4.50 -7.66
CA PHE A 71 2.85 3.71 -7.38
C PHE A 71 2.53 2.71 -6.28
N ALA A 72 2.91 1.45 -6.48
CA ALA A 72 2.75 0.39 -5.49
C ALA A 72 4.03 -0.44 -5.41
N ASN A 73 4.42 -0.83 -4.20
CA ASN A 73 5.52 -1.73 -3.95
C ASN A 73 5.27 -2.69 -2.78
N ASP A 74 5.94 -3.83 -2.82
CA ASP A 74 5.98 -4.78 -1.71
C ASP A 74 6.83 -4.26 -0.55
N ALA A 75 6.56 -4.80 0.64
CA ALA A 75 7.21 -4.39 1.89
C ALA A 75 8.67 -4.86 2.01
N ASP A 76 9.06 -5.87 1.25
CA ASP A 76 10.40 -6.46 1.20
C ASP A 76 11.23 -5.93 0.02
N ILE A 77 10.95 -4.69 -0.39
CA ILE A 77 11.75 -3.94 -1.35
C ILE A 77 12.55 -2.85 -0.63
N MET A 78 13.88 -2.93 -0.73
CA MET A 78 14.77 -1.88 -0.25
C MET A 78 15.01 -0.82 -1.33
N TRP A 79 15.04 0.44 -0.91
CA TRP A 79 15.26 1.60 -1.78
C TRP A 79 16.63 2.20 -1.49
N PHE A 80 17.40 2.39 -2.55
CA PHE A 80 18.77 2.90 -2.49
C PHE A 80 18.90 4.28 -3.16
N ARG A 81 18.06 4.54 -4.16
CA ARG A 81 17.98 5.80 -4.91
C ARG A 81 16.53 6.12 -5.24
N ASP A 82 16.30 7.30 -5.77
CA ASP A 82 14.99 7.71 -6.29
C ASP A 82 14.61 6.90 -7.55
N PRO A 83 13.64 5.97 -7.48
CA PRO A 83 13.27 5.13 -8.61
C PRO A 83 12.44 5.88 -9.66
N PHE A 84 11.82 7.00 -9.32
CA PHE A 84 10.88 7.70 -10.21
C PHE A 84 11.58 8.28 -11.45
N LYS A 85 12.91 8.50 -11.37
CA LYS A 85 13.74 8.97 -12.49
C LYS A 85 13.90 7.94 -13.60
N GLU A 86 13.77 6.66 -13.27
CA GLU A 86 13.97 5.54 -14.20
C GLU A 86 12.66 5.12 -14.89
N PHE A 87 11.52 5.71 -14.51
CA PHE A 87 10.23 5.39 -15.11
C PHE A 87 10.05 5.98 -16.51
N TYR A 88 9.47 5.18 -17.40
CA TYR A 88 9.18 5.57 -18.77
C TYR A 88 8.00 6.56 -18.84
N LYS A 89 8.27 7.77 -19.34
CA LYS A 89 7.26 8.83 -19.50
C LYS A 89 6.18 8.49 -20.53
N ASP A 90 6.47 7.60 -21.49
CA ASP A 90 5.59 7.24 -22.61
C ASP A 90 4.77 5.96 -22.38
N SER A 91 4.64 5.51 -21.13
CA SER A 91 3.97 4.24 -20.78
C SER A 91 2.67 4.42 -20.01
N ASP A 92 1.78 3.43 -20.09
CA ASP A 92 0.54 3.38 -19.31
C ASP A 92 0.72 2.56 -18.02
N PHE A 93 1.42 1.43 -18.14
CA PHE A 93 1.62 0.45 -17.06
C PHE A 93 3.06 -0.01 -17.07
N GLN A 94 3.74 0.06 -15.93
CA GLN A 94 5.12 -0.40 -15.77
C GLN A 94 5.24 -1.31 -14.56
N ILE A 95 6.04 -2.36 -14.69
CA ILE A 95 6.17 -3.40 -13.68
C ILE A 95 7.62 -3.92 -13.61
N ALA A 96 8.11 -4.18 -12.40
CA ALA A 96 9.41 -4.82 -12.16
C ALA A 96 9.42 -6.27 -12.68
N CYS A 97 10.61 -6.86 -12.79
CA CYS A 97 10.79 -8.22 -13.33
C CYS A 97 11.61 -9.10 -12.40
N ASP A 98 11.26 -10.39 -12.36
CA ASP A 98 12.14 -11.43 -11.84
C ASP A 98 13.30 -11.65 -12.81
N PHE A 99 13.00 -11.70 -14.11
CA PHE A 99 14.00 -11.76 -15.17
C PHE A 99 13.69 -10.75 -16.28
N PHE A 100 14.65 -9.86 -16.51
CA PHE A 100 14.65 -8.88 -17.58
C PHE A 100 15.57 -9.31 -18.71
N ASN A 101 15.06 -9.32 -19.93
CA ASN A 101 15.75 -9.81 -21.13
C ASN A 101 16.56 -8.74 -21.87
N GLY A 102 16.54 -7.49 -21.39
CA GLY A 102 17.23 -6.35 -22.02
C GLY A 102 16.32 -5.42 -22.82
N ASN A 103 15.09 -5.84 -23.17
CA ASN A 103 14.14 -5.03 -23.92
C ASN A 103 12.86 -4.78 -23.12
N SER A 104 12.64 -3.52 -22.72
CA SER A 104 11.49 -3.14 -21.90
C SER A 104 10.13 -3.12 -22.61
N TYR A 105 10.08 -3.28 -23.95
CA TYR A 105 8.82 -3.46 -24.69
C TYR A 105 8.44 -4.94 -24.83
N ASP A 106 9.37 -5.86 -24.56
CA ASP A 106 9.17 -7.26 -24.87
C ASP A 106 8.26 -7.93 -23.84
N LEU A 107 7.13 -8.46 -24.30
CA LEU A 107 6.18 -9.19 -23.45
C LEU A 107 6.73 -10.54 -22.97
N ASP A 108 7.88 -11.00 -23.47
CA ASP A 108 8.59 -12.19 -22.99
C ASP A 108 9.38 -11.99 -21.70
N ASN A 109 9.52 -10.75 -21.20
CA ASN A 109 10.05 -10.52 -19.84
C ASN A 109 9.22 -11.25 -18.79
N MET A 110 9.82 -11.60 -17.65
CA MET A 110 9.12 -12.25 -16.53
C MET A 110 8.81 -11.22 -15.43
N PRO A 111 7.71 -10.46 -15.54
CA PRO A 111 7.33 -9.45 -14.55
C PRO A 111 7.09 -10.06 -13.17
N ASN A 112 7.39 -9.28 -12.13
CA ASN A 112 6.95 -9.55 -10.78
C ASN A 112 6.03 -8.46 -10.23
N GLY A 113 5.07 -8.87 -9.42
CA GLY A 113 4.05 -7.98 -8.86
C GLY A 113 4.58 -6.99 -7.83
N GLY A 114 5.86 -7.07 -7.45
CA GLY A 114 6.37 -6.40 -6.27
C GLY A 114 6.63 -4.91 -6.45
N LEU A 115 6.76 -4.40 -7.67
CA LEU A 115 6.80 -2.95 -7.89
C LEU A 115 6.09 -2.60 -9.20
N THR A 116 5.15 -1.67 -9.12
CA THR A 116 4.41 -1.17 -10.28
C THR A 116 4.25 0.34 -10.24
N TYR A 117 4.25 0.94 -11.44
CA TYR A 117 3.88 2.34 -11.63
C TYR A 117 2.88 2.43 -12.77
N VAL A 118 1.74 3.05 -12.49
CA VAL A 118 0.58 3.05 -13.39
C VAL A 118 0.06 4.45 -13.57
N LYS A 119 -0.21 4.78 -14.82
CA LYS A 119 -0.84 6.01 -15.24
C LYS A 119 -2.35 5.81 -15.30
N SER A 120 -3.11 6.54 -14.50
CA SER A 120 -4.58 6.40 -14.52
C SER A 120 -5.15 6.95 -15.83
N ASN A 121 -5.74 6.05 -16.63
CA ASN A 121 -6.45 6.37 -17.87
C ASN A 121 -7.43 5.24 -18.23
N PHE A 122 -8.24 5.43 -19.27
CA PHE A 122 -9.26 4.45 -19.63
C PHE A 122 -8.68 3.07 -19.98
N ARG A 123 -7.46 2.99 -20.55
CA ARG A 123 -6.80 1.73 -20.90
C ARG A 123 -6.36 0.98 -19.66
N THR A 124 -5.74 1.67 -18.70
CA THR A 124 -5.28 1.05 -17.45
C THR A 124 -6.44 0.64 -16.56
N ILE A 125 -7.50 1.44 -16.47
CA ILE A 125 -8.73 1.08 -15.74
C ILE A 125 -9.35 -0.19 -16.33
N TRP A 126 -9.48 -0.27 -17.66
CA TRP A 126 -9.96 -1.48 -18.33
C TRP A 126 -9.02 -2.67 -18.07
N PHE A 127 -7.71 -2.45 -18.17
CA PHE A 127 -6.71 -3.50 -18.01
C PHE A 127 -6.75 -4.11 -16.61
N TYR A 128 -6.84 -3.30 -15.55
CA TYR A 128 -6.97 -3.82 -14.19
C TYR A 128 -8.25 -4.63 -13.98
N ARG A 129 -9.38 -4.20 -14.55
CA ARG A 129 -10.63 -4.99 -14.52
C ARG A 129 -10.48 -6.32 -15.24
N TYR A 130 -9.85 -6.31 -16.42
CA TYR A 130 -9.58 -7.51 -17.19
C TYR A 130 -8.62 -8.46 -16.46
N TRP A 131 -7.54 -7.95 -15.89
CA TRP A 131 -6.57 -8.74 -15.13
C TRP A 131 -7.20 -9.34 -13.86
N PHE A 132 -7.97 -8.54 -13.12
CA PHE A 132 -8.71 -9.03 -11.96
C PHE A 132 -9.71 -10.13 -12.33
N ALA A 133 -10.53 -9.93 -13.36
CA ALA A 133 -11.49 -10.93 -13.82
C ALA A 133 -10.82 -12.20 -14.38
N SER A 134 -9.59 -12.09 -14.90
CA SER A 134 -8.85 -13.25 -15.41
C SER A 134 -8.52 -14.27 -14.31
N LYS A 135 -8.57 -13.91 -13.02
CA LYS A 135 -8.36 -14.84 -11.91
C LYS A 135 -9.35 -16.01 -11.94
N ASP A 136 -10.57 -15.79 -12.44
CA ASP A 136 -11.60 -16.82 -12.54
C ASP A 136 -11.22 -17.94 -13.52
N ALA A 137 -10.48 -17.60 -14.58
CA ALA A 137 -9.99 -18.57 -15.57
C ALA A 137 -8.72 -19.32 -15.10
N TYR A 138 -8.03 -18.81 -14.08
CA TYR A 138 -6.77 -19.34 -13.56
C TYR A 138 -6.83 -19.52 -12.04
N PRO A 139 -7.71 -20.39 -11.54
CA PRO A 139 -7.85 -20.61 -10.10
C PRO A 139 -6.54 -21.12 -9.50
N LYS A 140 -6.22 -20.67 -8.28
CA LYS A 140 -5.00 -21.02 -7.51
C LYS A 140 -3.69 -20.40 -8.03
N MET A 141 -3.72 -19.61 -9.10
CA MET A 141 -2.54 -18.84 -9.54
C MET A 141 -2.45 -17.51 -8.79
N HIS A 142 -1.22 -17.07 -8.51
CA HIS A 142 -0.99 -15.74 -7.97
C HIS A 142 -1.17 -14.67 -9.07
N ASP A 143 -1.45 -13.43 -8.67
CA ASP A 143 -1.75 -12.32 -9.59
C ASP A 143 -0.66 -12.13 -10.66
N GLN A 144 0.60 -12.30 -10.28
CA GLN A 144 1.76 -12.28 -11.17
C GLN A 144 1.71 -13.38 -12.25
N ASP A 145 1.35 -14.61 -11.87
CA ASP A 145 1.25 -15.73 -12.80
C ASP A 145 0.11 -15.52 -13.79
N VAL A 146 -1.03 -15.02 -13.29
CA VAL A 146 -2.16 -14.65 -14.13
C VAL A 146 -1.75 -13.58 -15.15
N PHE A 147 -1.01 -12.54 -14.72
CA PHE A 147 -0.50 -11.53 -15.66
C PHE A 147 0.38 -12.15 -16.74
N ASN A 148 1.30 -13.04 -16.35
CA ASN A 148 2.16 -13.75 -17.27
C ASN A 148 1.38 -14.59 -18.31
N LYS A 149 0.22 -15.13 -17.95
CA LYS A 149 -0.67 -15.85 -18.89
C LYS A 149 -1.39 -14.92 -19.85
N ILE A 150 -1.86 -13.76 -19.39
CA ILE A 150 -2.74 -12.89 -20.19
C ILE A 150 -2.02 -11.78 -20.95
N LYS A 151 -0.78 -11.41 -20.59
CA LYS A 151 -0.06 -10.24 -21.15
C LYS A 151 0.08 -10.25 -22.67
N LYS A 152 0.07 -11.43 -23.31
CA LYS A 152 0.13 -11.61 -24.77
C LYS A 152 -1.24 -11.75 -25.45
N ASN A 153 -2.33 -11.64 -24.70
CA ASN A 153 -3.67 -11.78 -25.25
C ASN A 153 -3.99 -10.61 -26.22
N ASN A 154 -4.60 -10.92 -27.36
CA ASN A 154 -4.99 -9.95 -28.38
C ASN A 154 -5.91 -8.83 -27.86
N LEU A 155 -6.67 -9.06 -26.78
CA LEU A 155 -7.49 -8.03 -26.14
C LEU A 155 -6.64 -6.87 -25.60
N ILE A 156 -5.47 -7.16 -25.01
CA ILE A 156 -4.55 -6.15 -24.51
C ILE A 156 -3.93 -5.37 -25.68
N ALA A 157 -3.51 -6.08 -26.74
CA ALA A 157 -2.99 -5.47 -27.95
C ALA A 157 -4.03 -4.54 -28.62
N GLY A 158 -5.29 -4.97 -28.68
CA GLY A 158 -6.40 -4.18 -29.23
C GLY A 158 -6.68 -2.89 -28.47
N MET A 159 -6.51 -2.89 -27.14
CA MET A 159 -6.62 -1.70 -26.29
C MET A 159 -5.43 -0.74 -26.43
N LYS A 160 -4.37 -1.15 -27.13
CA LYS A 160 -3.13 -0.39 -27.34
C LYS A 160 -2.52 0.09 -26.02
N LEU A 161 -2.60 -0.75 -24.99
CA LEU A 161 -2.02 -0.47 -23.67
C LEU A 161 -0.49 -0.48 -23.77
N LYS A 162 0.15 0.59 -23.32
CA LYS A 162 1.61 0.69 -23.33
C LYS A 162 2.22 0.09 -22.06
N ILE A 163 2.50 -1.20 -22.11
CA ILE A 163 3.20 -1.92 -21.04
C ILE A 163 4.71 -1.72 -21.19
N ARG A 164 5.40 -1.45 -20.08
CA ARG A 164 6.87 -1.48 -20.01
C ARG A 164 7.35 -2.33 -18.85
N PHE A 165 8.44 -3.04 -19.09
CA PHE A 165 9.13 -3.82 -18.07
C PHE A 165 10.31 -3.04 -17.54
N LEU A 166 10.43 -2.93 -16.22
CA LEU A 166 11.50 -2.20 -15.58
C LEU A 166 12.77 -3.06 -15.53
N SER A 167 13.91 -2.48 -15.94
CA SER A 167 15.19 -3.20 -16.00
C SER A 167 15.68 -3.59 -14.62
N THR A 168 16.13 -4.85 -14.48
CA THR A 168 16.76 -5.36 -13.23
C THR A 168 18.11 -4.74 -12.92
N GLU A 169 18.67 -3.93 -13.84
CA GLU A 169 19.82 -3.08 -13.55
C GLU A 169 19.49 -1.99 -12.52
N TYR A 170 18.27 -1.45 -12.58
CA TYR A 170 17.78 -0.41 -11.66
C TYR A 170 16.83 -0.97 -10.61
N PHE A 171 15.96 -1.90 -11.01
CA PHE A 171 14.94 -2.53 -10.19
C PHE A 171 15.30 -3.99 -9.97
N GLY A 172 16.39 -4.21 -9.25
CA GLY A 172 16.93 -5.56 -9.03
C GLY A 172 16.02 -6.41 -8.15
N GLY A 173 16.27 -7.71 -8.18
CA GLY A 173 15.72 -8.63 -7.18
C GLY A 173 16.64 -9.82 -6.97
N PHE A 174 16.43 -10.64 -5.95
CA PHE A 174 17.27 -11.81 -5.70
C PHE A 174 17.25 -12.84 -6.84
N CYS A 175 16.17 -12.92 -7.65
CA CYS A 175 16.17 -13.75 -8.88
C CYS A 175 17.24 -13.29 -9.88
N GLN A 176 17.40 -11.98 -10.03
CA GLN A 176 18.36 -11.34 -10.94
C GLN A 176 18.90 -10.05 -10.30
N PRO A 177 19.92 -10.16 -9.43
CA PRO A 177 20.44 -9.01 -8.71
C PRO A 177 21.05 -7.99 -9.67
N SER A 178 20.85 -6.70 -9.39
CA SER A 178 21.53 -5.63 -10.14
C SER A 178 23.05 -5.79 -10.01
N LYS A 179 23.77 -5.75 -11.13
CA LYS A 179 25.23 -5.95 -11.15
C LYS A 179 26.01 -4.69 -10.81
N ASP A 180 25.37 -3.52 -10.81
CA ASP A 180 26.03 -2.23 -10.62
C ASP A 180 25.38 -1.46 -9.48
N LEU A 181 26.06 -1.47 -8.32
CA LEU A 181 25.63 -0.72 -7.14
C LEU A 181 25.64 0.80 -7.37
N ASN A 182 26.29 1.31 -8.43
CA ASN A 182 26.22 2.72 -8.82
C ASN A 182 24.88 3.09 -9.45
N LYS A 183 24.14 2.13 -9.99
CA LYS A 183 22.88 2.36 -10.74
C LYS A 183 21.63 1.92 -10.01
N VAL A 184 21.71 0.82 -9.24
CA VAL A 184 20.56 0.22 -8.55
C VAL A 184 19.70 1.25 -7.81
N SER A 185 18.40 1.25 -8.07
CA SER A 185 17.42 2.10 -7.37
C SER A 185 16.70 1.32 -6.30
N THR A 186 16.28 0.09 -6.59
CA THR A 186 15.62 -0.80 -5.64
C THR A 186 16.14 -2.23 -5.74
N MET A 187 15.97 -3.00 -4.66
CA MET A 187 16.19 -4.45 -4.65
C MET A 187 15.04 -5.15 -3.92
N HIS A 188 14.39 -6.10 -4.60
CA HIS A 188 13.29 -6.91 -4.09
C HIS A 188 13.79 -8.28 -3.60
N ALA A 189 13.35 -8.74 -2.43
CA ALA A 189 13.53 -10.13 -1.98
C ALA A 189 12.58 -11.14 -2.69
N ASN A 190 12.46 -11.03 -4.02
CA ASN A 190 11.73 -11.97 -4.87
C ASN A 190 12.47 -13.31 -5.01
N CYS A 191 11.81 -14.33 -5.58
CA CYS A 191 12.31 -15.71 -5.60
C CYS A 191 12.76 -16.25 -4.22
N CYS A 192 12.19 -15.70 -3.14
CA CYS A 192 12.50 -16.13 -1.79
C CYS A 192 11.24 -16.56 -1.07
N VAL A 193 11.25 -17.78 -0.55
CA VAL A 193 10.15 -18.35 0.23
C VAL A 193 10.55 -18.36 1.71
N GLY A 194 9.61 -17.95 2.56
CA GLY A 194 9.78 -17.92 4.02
C GLY A 194 10.20 -16.55 4.53
N LEU A 195 9.51 -16.10 5.59
CA LEU A 195 9.75 -14.79 6.20
C LEU A 195 11.15 -14.68 6.80
N ASP A 196 11.62 -15.73 7.49
CA ASP A 196 12.94 -15.72 8.13
C ASP A 196 14.08 -15.61 7.11
N ASN A 197 13.99 -16.36 5.99
CA ASN A 197 14.96 -16.27 4.89
C ASN A 197 15.02 -14.86 4.31
N LYS A 198 13.84 -14.24 4.07
CA LYS A 198 13.75 -12.86 3.61
C LYS A 198 14.41 -11.90 4.61
N ILE A 199 14.11 -12.02 5.90
CA ILE A 199 14.69 -11.15 6.93
C ILE A 199 16.22 -11.27 6.99
N ILE A 200 16.76 -12.49 6.92
CA ILE A 200 18.21 -12.73 6.97
C ILE A 200 18.88 -12.07 5.76
N ASP A 201 18.43 -12.36 4.55
CA ASP A 201 19.07 -11.83 3.34
C ASP A 201 18.86 -10.31 3.20
N LEU A 202 17.71 -9.76 3.63
CA LEU A 202 17.51 -8.31 3.69
C LEU A 202 18.49 -7.61 4.66
N LYS A 203 18.85 -8.24 5.79
CA LYS A 203 19.89 -7.69 6.68
C LYS A 203 21.25 -7.65 5.99
N ILE A 204 21.63 -8.72 5.31
CA ILE A 204 22.89 -8.79 4.56
C ILE A 204 22.91 -7.74 3.44
N LEU A 205 21.81 -7.62 2.68
CA LEU A 205 21.64 -6.61 1.63
C LEU A 205 21.86 -5.18 2.17
N LEU A 206 21.29 -4.88 3.35
CA LEU A 206 21.46 -3.59 4.01
C LEU A 206 22.92 -3.35 4.45
N GLU A 207 23.61 -4.38 4.94
CA GLU A 207 25.03 -4.28 5.30
C GLU A 207 25.92 -4.04 4.08
N ASP A 208 25.68 -4.75 2.97
CA ASP A 208 26.39 -4.54 1.71
C ASP A 208 26.22 -3.10 1.22
N TRP A 209 24.99 -2.58 1.27
CA TRP A 209 24.71 -1.19 0.91
C TRP A 209 25.44 -0.19 1.81
N ARG A 210 25.46 -0.42 3.13
CA ARG A 210 26.21 0.41 4.09
C ARG A 210 27.71 0.41 3.80
N LYS A 211 28.30 -0.75 3.54
CA LYS A 211 29.73 -0.89 3.18
C LYS A 211 30.03 -0.14 1.89
N TYR A 212 29.19 -0.29 0.86
CA TYR A 212 29.32 0.44 -0.40
C TYR A 212 29.24 1.95 -0.17
N MET A 213 28.27 2.44 0.61
CA MET A 213 28.11 3.88 0.88
C MET A 213 29.32 4.50 1.61
N ALA A 214 30.00 3.72 2.47
CA ALA A 214 31.19 4.14 3.19
C ALA A 214 32.46 4.25 2.31
N TRP A 215 32.44 3.74 1.08
CA TRP A 215 33.59 3.85 0.17
C TRP A 215 33.77 5.26 -0.40
N PRO A 216 35.01 5.71 -0.65
CA PRO A 216 35.28 6.92 -1.40
C PRO A 216 34.70 6.84 -2.83
N ASP A 217 34.25 7.98 -3.39
CA ASP A 217 33.62 8.00 -4.72
C ASP A 217 34.52 7.49 -5.85
N LYS A 218 35.84 7.72 -5.75
CA LYS A 218 36.82 7.15 -6.70
C LYS A 218 36.80 5.62 -6.67
N SER A 219 36.69 5.03 -5.48
CA SER A 219 36.64 3.59 -5.26
C SER A 219 35.31 3.00 -5.73
N LYS A 220 34.18 3.68 -5.54
CA LYS A 220 32.86 3.22 -6.05
C LYS A 220 32.82 3.09 -7.59
N LYS A 221 33.56 3.96 -8.29
CA LYS A 221 33.68 3.94 -9.76
C LYS A 221 34.66 2.89 -10.29
N GLN A 222 35.64 2.49 -9.48
CA GLN A 222 36.73 1.60 -9.90
C GLN A 222 36.53 0.15 -9.43
N LEU A 223 35.99 -0.06 -8.23
CA LEU A 223 35.73 -1.37 -7.66
C LEU A 223 34.33 -1.83 -8.05
N LYS A 224 34.24 -3.04 -8.62
CA LYS A 224 32.96 -3.72 -8.83
C LYS A 224 32.46 -4.24 -7.49
N ALA A 225 31.89 -3.35 -6.68
CA ALA A 225 31.12 -3.78 -5.51
C ALA A 225 30.04 -4.77 -5.98
N SER A 226 29.79 -5.80 -5.19
CA SER A 226 28.83 -6.85 -5.52
C SER A 226 28.02 -7.19 -4.30
N TRP A 227 26.86 -7.77 -4.53
CA TRP A 227 25.98 -8.24 -3.47
C TRP A 227 26.47 -9.58 -2.92
N SER A 228 26.36 -9.74 -1.62
CA SER A 228 26.54 -11.02 -0.91
C SER A 228 25.24 -11.84 -0.87
N VAL A 229 24.15 -11.29 -1.43
CA VAL A 229 22.81 -11.88 -1.47
C VAL A 229 22.43 -12.34 -2.89
N PRO A 230 21.51 -13.31 -3.03
CA PRO A 230 20.91 -14.08 -1.94
C PRO A 230 21.85 -15.14 -1.34
N LEU A 231 21.66 -15.43 -0.05
CA LEU A 231 22.40 -16.48 0.67
C LEU A 231 21.47 -17.57 1.18
N SER A 232 20.40 -17.17 1.88
CA SER A 232 19.37 -18.03 2.47
C SER A 232 18.22 -18.27 1.50
N CYS A 233 17.91 -17.27 0.67
CA CYS A 233 16.94 -17.35 -0.42
C CYS A 233 17.57 -18.08 -1.63
N ARG A 234 17.67 -19.41 -1.60
CA ARG A 234 18.19 -20.23 -2.72
C ARG A 234 17.10 -20.88 -3.54
#